data_AF-A0A2U2Z797-F1
#
_entry.id   AF-A0A2U2Z797-F1
#
_cell.length_a   1.000
_cell.length_b   1.000
_cell.length_c   1.000
_cell.angle_alpha   90.00
_cell.angle_beta   90.00
_cell.angle_gamma   90.00
#
_symmetry.space_group_name_H-M   'P 1'
#
loop_
_entity.id
_entity.type
_entity.pdbx_description
1 polymer ?
#
loop_
_entity_poly.entity_id
_entity_poly.type
_entity_poly.pdbx_seq_one_letter_code
_entity_poly.pdbx_strand_id
1 'polypeptide(L)'
;MFGGKIGTPEIILILVVVILLFGAKKLPDMARSLGKSARILKSEAKAMKEDKGDKSSAPADPPAPGDESSAQRTIQAAPGDVTSSRPVTEPTDTTKR
;
A
#
# COMPACT_ATOMS: atom_id res chain seq x y z
N MET A 1 12.15 42.50 14.39
CA MET A 1 12.74 41.66 13.33
C MET A 1 12.73 40.20 13.77
N PHE A 2 11.65 39.48 13.42
CA PHE A 2 11.54 38.01 13.31
C PHE A 2 10.43 37.84 12.26
N GLY A 3 10.73 38.05 10.98
CA GLY A 3 11.15 36.98 10.07
C GLY A 3 9.90 36.61 9.26
N GLY A 4 9.57 37.26 8.15
CA GLY A 4 10.40 37.30 6.94
C GLY A 4 10.48 35.93 6.23
N LYS A 5 9.94 34.88 6.85
CA LYS A 5 9.78 33.54 6.32
C LYS A 5 8.47 33.07 6.92
N ILE A 6 7.42 32.94 6.12
CA ILE A 6 6.36 31.99 6.43
C ILE A 6 7.11 30.66 6.47
N GLY A 7 7.60 30.34 7.65
CA GLY A 7 8.51 29.27 7.89
C GLY A 7 7.69 28.05 8.25
N THR A 8 8.39 26.93 8.34
CA THR A 8 7.89 25.72 8.97
C THR A 8 7.05 25.96 10.26
N PRO A 9 7.36 26.91 11.17
CA PRO A 9 6.53 27.14 12.37
C PRO A 9 5.10 27.60 12.09
N GLU A 10 4.84 28.49 11.14
CA GLU A 10 3.47 28.93 10.82
C GLU A 10 2.64 27.79 10.23
N ILE A 11 3.25 26.95 9.38
CA ILE A 11 2.59 25.77 8.82
C ILE A 11 2.25 24.76 9.92
N ILE A 12 3.16 24.55 10.87
CA ILE A 12 2.92 23.68 12.03
C ILE A 12 1.75 24.23 12.86
N LEU A 13 1.69 25.55 13.11
CA LEU A 13 0.60 26.16 13.87
C LEU A 13 -0.76 25.93 13.18
N ILE A 14 -0.84 26.13 11.88
CA ILE A 14 -2.07 25.87 11.10
C ILE A 14 -2.44 24.38 11.15
N LEU A 15 -1.45 23.49 11.00
CA LEU A 15 -1.69 22.04 11.07
C LEU A 15 -2.24 21.62 12.43
N VAL A 16 -1.73 22.20 13.52
CA VAL A 16 -2.25 21.97 14.87
C VAL A 16 -3.71 22.40 14.98
N VAL A 17 -4.06 23.59 14.47
CA VAL A 17 -5.46 24.07 14.46
C VAL A 17 -6.36 23.13 13.65
N VAL A 18 -5.92 22.69 12.47
CA VAL A 18 -6.66 21.73 11.63
C VAL A 18 -6.87 20.39 12.36
N ILE A 19 -5.85 19.87 13.04
CA ILE A 19 -5.96 18.64 13.83
C ILE A 19 -6.92 18.82 15.01
N LEU A 20 -6.98 20.00 15.65
CA LEU A 20 -7.95 20.26 16.71
C LEU A 20 -9.39 20.31 16.20
N LEU A 21 -9.62 20.88 15.01
CA LEU A 21 -10.95 20.98 14.42
C LEU A 21 -11.47 19.65 13.87
N PHE A 22 -10.63 18.92 13.13
CA PHE A 22 -11.03 17.69 12.44
C PHE A 22 -10.68 16.42 13.22
N GLY A 23 -9.69 16.48 14.11
CA GLY A 23 -9.18 15.35 14.88
C GLY A 23 -8.04 14.60 14.18
N ALA A 24 -7.10 14.06 14.98
CA ALA A 24 -5.91 13.35 14.50
C ALA A 24 -6.23 12.10 13.64
N LYS A 25 -7.40 11.48 13.82
CA LYS A 25 -7.82 10.30 13.05
C LYS A 25 -8.53 10.64 11.74
N LYS A 26 -9.14 11.83 11.61
CA LYS A 26 -9.89 12.22 10.40
C LYS A 26 -8.99 12.76 9.30
N LEU A 27 -7.94 13.48 9.65
CA LEU A 27 -6.98 13.98 8.66
C LEU A 27 -6.34 12.85 7.81
N PRO A 28 -5.79 11.76 8.39
CA PRO A 28 -5.23 10.67 7.60
C PRO A 28 -6.30 9.87 6.84
N ASP A 29 -7.50 9.72 7.41
CA ASP A 29 -8.60 8.98 6.76
C ASP A 29 -9.13 9.72 5.52
N MET A 30 -9.31 11.03 5.62
CA MET A 30 -9.66 11.90 4.49
C MET A 30 -8.54 11.95 3.45
N ALA A 31 -7.27 12.03 3.87
CA ALA A 31 -6.14 11.96 2.94
C ALA A 31 -6.05 10.60 2.22
N ARG A 32 -6.30 9.48 2.92
CA ARG A 32 -6.29 8.13 2.32
C ARG A 32 -7.42 7.96 1.30
N SER A 33 -8.64 8.37 1.63
CA SER A 33 -9.78 8.27 0.71
C SER A 33 -9.63 9.21 -0.50
N LEU A 34 -9.28 10.47 -0.28
CA LEU A 34 -9.01 11.43 -1.35
C LEU A 34 -7.84 10.99 -2.23
N GLY A 35 -6.78 10.43 -1.63
CA GLY A 35 -5.61 9.92 -2.34
C GLY A 35 -5.95 8.76 -3.27
N LYS A 36 -6.84 7.84 -2.86
CA LYS A 36 -7.32 6.75 -3.72
C LYS A 36 -8.06 7.29 -4.95
N SER A 37 -9.00 8.23 -4.76
CA SER A 37 -9.72 8.88 -5.87
C SER A 37 -8.77 9.66 -6.78
N ALA A 38 -7.87 10.46 -6.20
CA ALA A 38 -6.89 11.23 -6.96
C ALA A 38 -5.93 10.35 -7.75
N ARG A 39 -5.56 9.17 -7.23
CA ARG A 39 -4.69 8.21 -7.93
C ARG A 39 -5.34 7.68 -9.20
N ILE A 40 -6.62 7.29 -9.12
CA ILE A 40 -7.38 6.78 -10.27
C ILE A 40 -7.51 7.87 -11.34
N LEU A 41 -7.92 9.07 -10.92
CA LEU A 41 -8.03 10.22 -11.83
C LEU A 41 -6.68 10.58 -12.46
N LYS A 42 -5.58 10.48 -11.70
CA LYS A 42 -4.23 10.74 -12.21
C LYS A 42 -3.80 9.69 -13.23
N SER A 43 -4.10 8.41 -13.01
CA SER A 43 -3.79 7.36 -13.99
C SER A 43 -4.57 7.51 -15.28
N GLU A 44 -5.87 7.82 -15.20
CA GLU A 44 -6.69 8.07 -16.39
C GLU A 44 -6.23 9.33 -17.13
N ALA A 45 -5.98 10.43 -16.39
CA ALA A 45 -5.45 11.66 -16.96
C ALA A 45 -4.06 11.47 -17.59
N LYS A 46 -3.22 10.59 -17.04
CA LYS A 46 -1.90 10.26 -17.60
C LYS A 46 -2.04 9.42 -18.86
N ALA A 47 -2.91 8.40 -18.89
CA ALA A 47 -3.18 7.60 -20.09
C ALA A 47 -3.67 8.49 -21.25
N MET A 48 -4.56 9.45 -20.96
CA MET A 48 -5.06 10.39 -21.97
C MET A 48 -3.98 11.37 -22.48
N LYS A 49 -2.94 11.65 -21.67
CA LYS A 49 -1.79 12.47 -22.07
C LYS A 49 -0.75 11.65 -22.85
N GLU A 50 -0.51 10.40 -22.46
CA GLU A 50 0.43 9.48 -23.14
C GLU A 50 -0.02 9.15 -24.57
N ASP A 51 -1.33 9.10 -24.82
CA ASP A 51 -1.88 8.89 -26.18
C ASP A 51 -1.64 10.09 -27.13
N LYS A 52 -1.17 11.23 -26.59
CA LYS A 52 -0.81 12.43 -27.37
C LYS A 52 0.70 12.62 -27.59
N GLY A 53 1.54 11.64 -27.21
CA GLY A 53 2.97 11.62 -27.57
C GLY A 53 3.89 11.37 -26.38
N ASP A 54 4.83 10.45 -26.58
CA ASP A 54 5.98 10.10 -25.73
C ASP A 54 5.72 9.15 -24.54
N LYS A 55 5.88 7.86 -24.82
CA LYS A 55 5.95 6.78 -23.83
C LYS A 55 7.36 6.73 -23.23
N SER A 56 7.50 7.14 -21.97
CA SER A 56 8.53 6.57 -21.10
C SER A 56 8.17 6.70 -19.62
N SER A 57 8.45 5.62 -18.89
CA SER A 57 8.53 5.49 -17.44
C SER A 57 7.22 5.27 -16.68
N ALA A 58 6.88 3.99 -16.54
CA ALA A 58 6.24 3.46 -15.34
C ALA A 58 7.25 3.49 -14.18
N PRO A 59 6.79 3.77 -12.95
CA PRO A 59 7.08 2.77 -11.93
C PRO A 59 5.94 2.52 -10.92
N ALA A 60 5.78 1.22 -10.66
CA ALA A 60 5.64 0.55 -9.37
C ALA A 60 4.67 1.11 -8.32
N ASP A 61 3.65 0.30 -8.04
CA ASP A 61 2.90 0.25 -6.79
C ASP A 61 3.81 0.07 -5.56
N PRO A 62 3.64 0.91 -4.51
CA PRO A 62 3.98 0.55 -3.14
C PRO A 62 2.75 0.12 -2.33
N PRO A 63 2.98 -0.62 -1.24
CA PRO A 63 2.10 -1.67 -0.70
C PRO A 63 0.85 -1.12 -0.01
N ALA A 64 -0.22 -1.92 -0.03
CA ALA A 64 -1.41 -1.70 0.79
C ALA A 64 -1.08 -1.92 2.28
N PRO A 65 -1.26 -0.93 3.17
CA PRO A 65 -1.46 -1.19 4.57
C PRO A 65 -2.95 -1.51 4.75
N GLY A 66 -3.25 -2.80 4.70
CA GLY A 66 -4.46 -3.33 5.33
C GLY A 66 -4.29 -3.18 6.84
N ASP A 67 -5.00 -2.22 7.43
CA ASP A 67 -5.42 -2.32 8.82
C ASP A 67 -6.48 -3.45 8.89
N GLU A 68 -6.04 -4.69 8.66
CA GLU A 68 -6.80 -5.92 8.93
C GLU A 68 -6.72 -6.18 10.44
N SER A 69 -7.39 -5.34 11.21
CA SER A 69 -7.62 -5.56 12.64
C SER A 69 -9.02 -5.10 13.00
N SER A 70 -10.01 -5.91 12.64
CA SER A 70 -10.91 -6.51 13.63
C SER A 70 -12.02 -7.30 12.93
N ALA A 71 -12.23 -8.50 13.44
CA ALA A 71 -13.45 -9.28 13.32
C ALA A 71 -13.71 -10.04 12.01
N GLN A 72 -13.01 -11.17 11.83
CA GLN A 72 -13.75 -12.39 11.52
C GLN A 72 -13.11 -13.62 12.18
N ARG A 73 -13.49 -13.83 13.44
CA ARG A 73 -13.34 -15.09 14.16
C ARG A 73 -14.33 -16.08 13.54
N THR A 74 -13.88 -17.03 12.71
CA THR A 74 -14.68 -18.25 12.45
C THR A 74 -13.83 -19.42 11.88
N ILE A 75 -13.60 -20.37 12.77
CA ILE A 75 -13.62 -21.84 12.65
C ILE A 75 -12.56 -22.59 11.80
N GLN A 76 -11.81 -23.40 12.55
CA GLN A 76 -10.88 -24.51 12.27
C GLN A 76 -11.47 -25.68 11.44
N ALA A 77 -10.65 -26.32 10.58
CA ALA A 77 -10.76 -27.74 10.24
C ALA A 77 -9.37 -28.41 10.24
N ALA A 78 -9.30 -29.71 10.54
CA ALA A 78 -8.23 -30.38 11.29
C ALA A 78 -7.09 -31.03 10.46
N PRO A 79 -5.96 -31.39 11.10
CA PRO A 79 -4.81 -32.06 10.46
C PRO A 79 -5.09 -33.55 10.19
N GLY A 80 -5.07 -33.99 8.93
CA GLY A 80 -5.28 -35.40 8.58
C GLY A 80 -5.36 -35.79 7.09
N ASP A 81 -5.46 -34.85 6.15
CA ASP A 81 -5.81 -35.14 4.74
C ASP A 81 -4.64 -35.47 3.77
N VAL A 82 -3.44 -35.81 4.26
CA VAL A 82 -2.31 -36.24 3.39
C VAL A 82 -1.90 -37.69 3.59
N THR A 83 -2.90 -38.57 3.78
CA THR A 83 -2.75 -39.99 3.41
C THR A 83 -3.38 -40.19 2.04
N SER A 84 -2.69 -40.91 1.16
CA SER A 84 -3.08 -41.29 -0.20
C SER A 84 -2.42 -40.50 -1.34
N SER A 85 -1.47 -41.20 -1.98
CA SER A 85 -0.96 -41.09 -3.36
C SER A 85 0.46 -40.53 -3.45
N ARG A 86 1.52 -41.27 -3.81
CA ARG A 86 1.86 -42.68 -4.02
C ARG A 86 3.40 -42.67 -4.21
N PRO A 87 4.15 -43.65 -3.69
CA PRO A 87 5.62 -43.71 -3.77
C PRO A 87 6.10 -44.14 -5.16
N VAL A 88 7.34 -43.78 -5.52
CA VAL A 88 8.26 -44.43 -6.49
C VAL A 88 9.51 -43.53 -6.55
N THR A 89 10.63 -43.85 -5.86
CA THR A 89 11.78 -44.67 -6.34
C THR A 89 12.33 -44.12 -7.67
N GLU A 90 13.58 -43.70 -7.85
CA GLU A 90 14.84 -44.34 -7.48
C GLU A 90 16.05 -43.35 -7.60
N PRO A 91 17.22 -43.73 -7.04
CA PRO A 91 18.49 -43.00 -7.03
C PRO A 91 19.44 -43.45 -8.15
N THR A 92 20.42 -42.62 -8.54
CA THR A 92 21.65 -43.12 -9.19
C THR A 92 22.79 -42.11 -8.96
N ASP A 93 23.71 -42.50 -8.05
CA ASP A 93 25.18 -42.51 -8.13
C ASP A 93 25.96 -41.36 -8.83
N THR A 94 27.22 -41.06 -8.55
CA THR A 94 28.21 -41.33 -7.50
C THR A 94 29.48 -40.61 -7.99
N THR A 95 30.31 -40.13 -7.08
CA THR A 95 31.78 -40.04 -7.15
C THR A 95 32.48 -40.31 -8.49
N LYS A 96 33.30 -39.35 -8.98
CA LYS A 96 34.74 -39.52 -9.34
C LYS A 96 35.30 -38.37 -10.20
N ARG A 97 36.09 -37.47 -9.60
CA ARG A 97 37.47 -37.16 -10.04
C ARG A 97 38.19 -36.34 -8.98
#